data_AF-A0A959PWU9-F1
#
_entry.id   AF-A0A959PWU9-F1
#
_cell.length_a   1.000
_cell.length_b   1.000
_cell.length_c   1.000
_cell.angle_alpha   90.00
_cell.angle_beta   90.00
_cell.angle_gamma   90.00
#
_symmetry.space_group_name_H-M   'P 1'
#
loop_
_entity.id
_entity.type
_entity.pdbx_description
1 polymer ?
#
loop_
_entity_poly.entity_id
_entity_poly.type
_entity_poly.pdbx_seq_one_letter_code
_entity_poly.pdbx_strand_id
1 'polypeptide(L)'
;SIDFTSFNPSNNVLDETLQSGRLGLIKNKDLVSDLFDWKRVEESLQSNYIIRQNFIEEQIMPYLNDNISLKNIDKYSPMLWENPSEFRTDYTIIFHDRKFENLIDNNLYHLAKLREEYLHLGKIMDKIIEETR
;
A
#
# COMPACT_ATOMS: atom_id res chain seq x y z
N SER A 1 -7.36 2.71 -7.76
CA SER A 1 -6.19 2.93 -8.64
C SER A 1 -5.34 1.67 -8.63
N ILE A 2 -4.88 1.20 -9.79
CA ILE A 2 -3.87 0.14 -9.88
C ILE A 2 -2.49 0.72 -9.54
N ASP A 3 -2.32 2.03 -9.77
CA ASP A 3 -1.17 2.79 -9.29
C ASP A 3 -1.30 3.08 -7.80
N PHE A 4 -0.27 2.72 -7.04
CA PHE A 4 -0.10 3.07 -5.64
C PHE A 4 1.38 3.20 -5.33
N THR A 5 1.71 4.09 -4.40
CA THR A 5 3.09 4.41 -4.04
C THR A 5 3.41 3.88 -2.65
N SER A 6 4.63 3.41 -2.45
CA SER A 6 5.12 3.05 -1.10
C SER A 6 5.37 4.29 -0.25
N PHE A 7 5.15 4.16 1.06
CA PHE A 7 5.41 5.20 2.03
C PHE A 7 6.84 5.08 2.58
N ASN A 8 7.77 5.87 2.05
CA ASN A 8 9.20 5.81 2.37
C ASN A 8 9.68 7.11 3.04
N PRO A 9 9.37 7.36 4.31
CA PRO A 9 9.88 8.53 5.02
C PRO A 9 11.39 8.40 5.27
N SER A 10 12.07 9.55 5.44
CA SER A 10 13.47 9.55 5.85
C SER A 10 13.58 9.20 7.33
N ASN A 11 14.17 8.05 7.65
CA ASN A 11 14.38 7.59 9.03
C ASN A 11 15.85 7.55 9.49
N ASN A 12 16.79 8.08 8.69
CA ASN A 12 18.23 7.98 8.94
C ASN A 12 18.65 8.30 10.39
N VAL A 13 18.15 9.40 10.95
CA VAL A 13 18.48 9.82 12.33
C VAL A 13 17.90 8.87 13.37
N LEU A 14 16.67 8.42 13.16
CA LEU A 14 16.02 7.45 14.05
C LEU A 14 16.72 6.10 13.98
N ASP A 15 17.01 5.61 12.78
CA ASP A 15 17.71 4.35 12.54
C ASP A 15 19.11 4.37 13.18
N GLU A 16 19.87 5.46 13.03
CA GLU A 16 21.17 5.63 13.70
C GLU A 16 21.01 5.62 15.23
N THR A 17 20.00 6.32 15.75
CA THR A 17 19.75 6.42 17.20
C THR A 17 19.33 5.08 17.80
N LEU A 18 18.54 4.29 17.07
CA LEU A 18 18.15 2.92 17.42
C LEU A 18 19.37 1.99 17.40
N GLN A 19 20.13 1.96 16.30
CA GLN A 19 21.27 1.07 16.12
C GLN A 19 22.41 1.35 17.10
N SER A 20 22.64 2.62 17.42
CA SER A 20 23.67 3.04 18.38
C SER A 20 23.26 2.85 19.86
N GLY A 21 22.03 2.42 20.14
CA GLY A 21 21.49 2.28 21.49
C GLY A 21 21.26 3.61 22.22
N ARG A 22 21.42 4.75 21.52
CA ARG A 22 21.28 6.10 22.09
C ARG A 22 19.85 6.46 22.44
N LEU A 23 18.86 5.72 21.93
CA LEU A 23 17.44 5.92 22.27
C LEU A 23 17.19 5.85 23.79
N GLY A 24 17.98 5.05 24.52
CA GLY A 24 17.90 4.94 25.97
C GLY A 24 18.28 6.21 26.74
N LEU A 25 18.95 7.16 26.09
CA LEU A 25 19.31 8.48 26.65
C LEU A 25 18.11 9.44 26.68
N ILE A 26 17.06 9.16 25.90
CA ILE A 26 15.82 9.92 25.93
C ILE A 26 15.12 9.64 27.27
N LYS A 27 14.91 10.72 28.03
CA LYS A 27 14.26 10.66 29.34
C LYS A 27 12.77 10.36 29.24
N ASN A 28 12.11 10.95 28.24
CA ASN A 28 10.70 10.69 27.97
C ASN A 28 10.53 9.25 27.47
N LYS A 29 9.91 8.40 28.30
CA LYS A 29 9.70 6.98 27.98
C LYS A 29 8.53 6.74 27.03
N ASP A 30 7.57 7.64 27.03
CA ASP A 30 6.44 7.60 26.09
C ASP A 30 6.96 7.89 24.68
N LEU A 31 7.83 8.91 24.53
CA LEU A 31 8.54 9.19 23.27
C LEU A 31 9.39 8.02 22.77
N VAL A 32 10.08 7.34 23.68
CA VAL A 32 10.83 6.13 23.30
C VAL A 32 9.89 5.06 22.76
N SER A 33 8.76 4.82 23.42
CA SER A 33 7.76 3.84 22.99
C SER A 33 7.15 4.21 21.63
N ASP A 34 6.76 5.47 21.44
CA ASP A 34 6.12 5.93 20.22
C ASP A 34 7.09 5.91 19.02
N LEU A 35 8.39 6.16 19.24
CA LEU A 35 9.43 5.99 18.20
C LEU A 35 9.63 4.52 17.79
N PHE A 36 9.55 3.57 18.73
CA PHE A 36 9.56 2.14 18.40
C PHE A 36 8.30 1.73 17.63
N ASP A 37 7.14 2.23 18.06
CA ASP A 37 5.87 1.96 17.41
C ASP A 37 5.82 2.53 15.99
N TRP A 38 6.33 3.75 15.78
CA TRP A 38 6.54 4.33 14.46
C TRP A 38 7.33 3.39 13.56
N LYS A 39 8.48 2.89 14.03
CA LYS A 39 9.34 2.00 13.24
C LYS A 39 8.63 0.69 12.88
N ARG A 40 7.95 0.09 13.86
CA ARG A 40 7.17 -1.14 13.64
C ARG A 40 6.08 -0.95 12.59
N VAL A 41 5.32 0.14 12.67
CA VAL A 41 4.23 0.42 11.73
C VAL A 41 4.78 0.74 10.34
N GLU A 42 5.87 1.49 10.24
CA GLU A 42 6.57 1.74 8.97
C GLU A 42 6.98 0.44 8.27
N GLU A 43 7.64 -0.48 8.98
CA GLU A 43 8.06 -1.78 8.44
C GLU A 43 6.88 -2.65 8.01
N SER A 44 5.78 -2.60 8.76
CA SER A 44 4.52 -3.26 8.40
C SER A 44 3.94 -2.71 7.10
N LEU A 45 3.88 -1.38 6.96
CA LEU A 45 3.38 -0.72 5.75
C LEU A 45 4.21 -1.09 4.50
N GLN A 46 5.53 -1.18 4.64
CA GLN A 46 6.43 -1.64 3.57
C GLN A 46 6.18 -3.09 3.18
N SER A 47 6.07 -3.97 4.17
CA SER A 47 5.80 -5.40 3.93
C SER A 47 4.44 -5.59 3.24
N ASN A 48 3.41 -4.89 3.72
CA ASN A 48 2.07 -4.92 3.13
C ASN A 48 2.04 -4.35 1.71
N TYR A 49 2.82 -3.30 1.44
CA TYR A 49 2.98 -2.75 0.09
C TYR A 49 3.50 -3.82 -0.88
N ILE A 50 4.56 -4.55 -0.52
CA ILE A 50 5.15 -5.60 -1.35
C ILE A 50 4.16 -6.74 -1.58
N ILE A 51 3.51 -7.23 -0.50
CA ILE A 51 2.50 -8.30 -0.61
C ILE A 51 1.37 -7.88 -1.55
N ARG A 52 0.91 -6.64 -1.46
CA ARG A 52 -0.15 -6.12 -2.31
C ARG A 52 0.29 -5.96 -3.76
N GLN A 53 1.52 -5.48 -4.00
CA GLN A 53 2.10 -5.41 -5.34
C GLN A 53 2.12 -6.79 -5.98
N ASN A 54 2.63 -7.80 -5.26
CA ASN A 54 2.66 -9.17 -5.75
C ASN A 54 1.25 -9.71 -6.00
N PHE A 55 0.29 -9.43 -5.12
CA PHE A 55 -1.11 -9.84 -5.35
C PHE A 55 -1.69 -9.24 -6.64
N ILE A 56 -1.40 -7.98 -6.92
CA ILE A 56 -1.85 -7.34 -8.16
C ILE A 56 -1.16 -7.99 -9.38
N GLU A 57 0.17 -8.08 -9.37
CA GLU A 57 0.97 -8.56 -10.50
C GLU A 57 0.78 -10.06 -10.78
N GLU A 58 0.57 -10.88 -9.74
CA GLU A 58 0.51 -12.33 -9.86
C GLU A 58 -0.91 -12.89 -9.89
N GLN A 59 -1.92 -12.12 -9.46
CA GLN A 59 -3.31 -12.61 -9.40
C GLN A 59 -4.28 -11.77 -10.23
N ILE A 60 -4.33 -10.45 -9.99
CA ILE A 60 -5.28 -9.56 -10.69
C ILE A 60 -4.86 -9.37 -12.16
N MET A 61 -3.60 -9.01 -12.41
CA MET A 61 -3.11 -8.72 -13.75
C MET A 61 -3.21 -9.92 -14.69
N PRO A 62 -2.85 -11.16 -14.29
CA PRO A 62 -3.04 -12.33 -15.15
C PRO A 62 -4.51 -12.56 -15.50
N TYR A 63 -5.41 -12.45 -14.51
CA TYR A 63 -6.85 -12.57 -14.77
C TYR A 63 -7.33 -11.50 -15.76
N LEU A 64 -6.94 -10.25 -15.57
CA LEU A 64 -7.30 -9.16 -16.47
C LEU A 64 -6.74 -9.40 -17.88
N ASN A 65 -5.48 -9.79 -18.00
CA ASN A 65 -4.83 -10.07 -19.29
C ASN A 65 -5.54 -11.19 -20.08
N ASP A 66 -6.06 -12.20 -19.39
CA ASP A 66 -6.78 -13.32 -20.02
C ASP A 66 -8.18 -12.91 -20.52
N ASN A 67 -8.80 -11.87 -19.95
CA ASN A 67 -10.21 -11.56 -20.15
C ASN A 67 -10.48 -10.18 -20.79
N ILE A 68 -9.56 -9.21 -20.64
CA ILE A 68 -9.67 -7.86 -21.19
C ILE A 68 -8.30 -7.40 -21.69
N SER A 69 -8.26 -6.83 -22.88
CA SER A 69 -7.06 -6.16 -23.38
C SER A 69 -6.67 -4.97 -22.50
N LEU A 70 -5.38 -4.82 -22.17
CA LEU A 70 -4.88 -3.68 -21.39
C LEU A 70 -5.31 -2.31 -21.96
N LYS A 71 -5.35 -2.15 -23.30
CA LYS A 71 -5.84 -0.93 -23.97
C LYS A 71 -7.29 -0.56 -23.60
N ASN A 72 -8.09 -1.56 -23.22
CA ASN A 72 -9.50 -1.42 -22.86
C ASN A 72 -9.72 -1.21 -21.35
N ILE A 73 -8.69 -1.36 -20.53
CA ILE A 73 -8.72 -1.15 -19.07
C ILE A 73 -8.01 0.15 -18.73
N ASP A 74 -6.93 0.45 -19.44
CA ASP A 74 -5.98 1.50 -19.13
C ASP A 74 -6.33 2.82 -19.84
N LYS A 75 -7.57 3.29 -19.66
CA LYS A 75 -8.08 4.52 -20.30
C LYS A 75 -7.33 5.78 -19.86
N TYR A 76 -6.77 5.77 -18.65
CA TYR A 76 -6.05 6.90 -18.05
C TYR A 76 -4.54 6.68 -18.02
N SER A 77 -4.04 5.72 -18.82
CA SER A 77 -2.63 5.41 -18.95
C SER A 77 -1.79 6.61 -19.40
N PRO A 78 -0.53 6.70 -18.95
CA PRO A 78 0.48 7.51 -19.63
C PRO A 78 0.68 7.13 -21.11
N MET A 79 0.30 5.92 -21.52
CA MET A 79 0.43 5.46 -22.91
C MET A 79 -0.56 6.11 -23.89
N LEU A 80 -1.60 6.81 -23.39
CA LEU A 80 -2.56 7.59 -24.19
C LEU A 80 -3.04 6.83 -25.45
N TRP A 81 -3.55 5.61 -25.27
CA TRP A 81 -4.01 4.77 -26.37
C TRP A 81 -5.04 5.52 -27.23
N GLU A 82 -4.70 5.78 -28.50
CA GLU A 82 -5.56 6.54 -29.42
C GLU A 82 -6.87 5.80 -29.72
N ASN A 83 -6.83 4.47 -29.73
CA ASN A 83 -7.97 3.61 -30.02
C ASN A 83 -8.05 2.45 -29.01
N PRO A 84 -9.27 1.99 -28.67
CA PRO A 84 -9.46 0.77 -27.90
C PRO A 84 -8.90 -0.43 -28.66
N SER A 85 -8.78 -1.55 -27.96
CA SER A 85 -8.43 -2.84 -28.56
C SER A 85 -9.49 -3.26 -29.59
N GLU A 86 -9.02 -3.80 -30.71
CA GLU A 86 -9.89 -4.38 -31.75
C GLU A 86 -10.49 -5.72 -31.32
N PHE A 87 -9.96 -6.35 -30.26
CA PHE A 87 -10.53 -7.56 -29.69
C PHE A 87 -11.87 -7.28 -29.02
N ARG A 88 -12.91 -8.03 -29.41
CA ARG A 88 -14.22 -7.97 -28.77
C ARG A 88 -14.07 -8.33 -27.29
N THR A 89 -14.32 -7.35 -26.43
CA THR A 89 -14.34 -7.52 -24.97
C THR A 89 -15.78 -7.59 -24.51
N ASP A 90 -16.16 -8.65 -23.79
CA ASP A 90 -17.45 -8.75 -23.12
C ASP A 90 -17.27 -8.60 -21.61
N TYR A 91 -17.44 -7.39 -21.11
CA TYR A 91 -17.31 -7.08 -19.68
C TYR A 91 -18.37 -7.78 -18.83
N THR A 92 -19.49 -8.21 -19.40
CA THR A 92 -20.57 -8.87 -18.63
C THR A 92 -20.11 -10.21 -18.06
N ILE A 93 -19.19 -10.90 -18.74
CA ILE A 93 -18.63 -12.17 -18.28
C ILE A 93 -17.87 -11.97 -16.97
N ILE A 94 -17.12 -10.89 -16.86
CA ILE A 94 -16.24 -10.61 -15.71
C ILE A 94 -17.06 -10.18 -14.50
N PHE A 95 -18.12 -9.39 -14.71
CA PHE A 95 -19.00 -8.95 -13.62
C PHE A 95 -19.85 -10.08 -13.02
N HIS A 96 -19.95 -11.23 -13.69
CA HIS A 96 -20.63 -12.43 -13.17
C HIS A 96 -19.65 -13.56 -12.86
N ASP A 97 -18.34 -13.30 -12.91
CA ASP A 97 -17.32 -14.30 -12.65
C ASP A 97 -16.90 -14.30 -11.17
N ARG A 98 -17.03 -15.48 -10.55
CA ARG A 98 -16.70 -15.68 -9.13
C ARG A 98 -15.23 -15.42 -8.83
N LYS A 99 -14.32 -15.73 -9.76
CA LYS A 99 -12.88 -15.51 -9.54
C LYS A 99 -12.61 -14.01 -9.50
N PHE A 100 -13.18 -13.24 -10.43
CA PHE A 100 -13.08 -11.78 -10.40
C PHE A 100 -13.63 -11.19 -9.09
N GLU A 101 -14.84 -11.59 -8.68
CA GLU A 101 -15.44 -11.12 -7.42
C GLU A 101 -14.49 -11.32 -6.23
N ASN A 102 -13.96 -12.53 -6.05
CA ASN A 102 -13.03 -12.84 -4.96
C ASN A 102 -11.72 -12.03 -5.04
N LEU A 103 -11.17 -11.82 -6.25
CA LEU A 103 -9.95 -11.04 -6.42
C LEU A 103 -10.15 -9.58 -6.02
N ILE A 104 -11.30 -9.00 -6.39
CA ILE A 104 -11.65 -7.62 -6.05
C ILE A 104 -11.95 -7.48 -4.56
N ASP A 105 -12.77 -8.35 -4.00
CA ASP A 105 -13.14 -8.31 -2.57
C ASP A 105 -11.91 -8.49 -1.67
N ASN A 106 -11.01 -9.41 -2.03
CA ASN A 106 -9.75 -9.57 -1.29
C ASN A 106 -8.89 -8.31 -1.36
N ASN A 107 -8.74 -7.71 -2.55
CA ASN A 107 -8.02 -6.44 -2.71
C ASN A 107 -8.65 -5.30 -1.90
N LEU A 108 -9.98 -5.19 -1.88
CA LEU A 108 -10.71 -4.20 -1.09
C LEU A 108 -10.50 -4.40 0.41
N TYR A 109 -10.54 -5.64 0.89
CA TYR A 109 -10.24 -5.96 2.29
C TYR A 109 -8.82 -5.53 2.69
N HIS A 110 -7.82 -5.82 1.84
CA HIS A 110 -6.44 -5.39 2.10
C HIS A 110 -6.29 -3.86 2.06
N LEU A 111 -6.99 -3.16 1.16
CA LEU A 111 -7.01 -1.69 1.13
C LEU A 111 -7.64 -1.09 2.38
N ALA A 112 -8.72 -1.69 2.90
CA ALA A 112 -9.35 -1.26 4.14
C ALA A 112 -8.39 -1.37 5.33
N LYS A 113 -7.66 -2.49 5.44
CA LYS A 113 -6.62 -2.67 6.47
C LYS A 113 -5.48 -1.67 6.34
N LEU A 114 -4.98 -1.48 5.12
CA LEU A 114 -3.90 -0.53 4.87
C LEU A 114 -4.30 0.90 5.28
N ARG A 115 -5.56 1.29 5.03
CA ARG A 115 -6.10 2.56 5.50
C ARG A 115 -6.08 2.67 7.03
N GLU A 116 -6.43 1.60 7.75
CA GLU A 116 -6.37 1.59 9.22
C GLU A 116 -4.94 1.75 9.73
N GLU A 117 -3.96 1.09 9.11
CA GLU A 117 -2.54 1.24 9.44
C GLU A 117 -2.05 2.68 9.23
N TYR A 118 -2.41 3.32 8.11
CA TYR A 118 -2.07 4.73 7.88
C TYR A 118 -2.73 5.67 8.90
N LEU A 119 -3.99 5.42 9.29
CA LEU A 119 -4.65 6.19 10.33
C LEU A 119 -3.97 5.99 11.70
N HIS A 120 -3.48 4.78 11.98
CA HIS A 120 -2.73 4.50 13.20
C HIS A 120 -1.37 5.21 13.18
N LEU A 121 -0.65 5.17 12.05
CA LEU A 121 0.60 5.90 11.87
C LEU A 121 0.43 7.40 12.11
N GLY A 122 -0.64 8.00 11.56
CA GLY A 122 -0.95 9.42 11.79
C GLY A 122 -1.11 9.76 13.27
N LYS A 123 -1.78 8.89 14.05
CA LYS A 123 -1.90 9.08 15.50
C LYS A 123 -0.56 8.99 16.22
N ILE A 124 0.34 8.09 15.81
CA ILE A 124 1.69 7.99 16.37
C ILE A 124 2.47 9.29 16.08
N MET A 125 2.38 9.80 14.85
CA MET A 125 3.01 11.07 14.48
C MET A 125 2.54 12.23 15.36
N ASP A 126 1.23 12.35 15.56
CA ASP A 126 0.65 13.42 16.37
C ASP A 126 1.19 13.39 17.81
N LYS A 127 1.31 12.19 18.40
CA LYS A 127 1.89 12.03 19.74
C LYS A 127 3.37 12.40 19.79
N ILE A 128 4.18 11.90 18.85
CA ILE A 128 5.61 12.25 18.78
C ILE A 128 5.80 13.77 18.68
N ILE A 129 4.97 14.44 17.87
CA ILE A 129 4.99 15.90 17.74
C ILE A 129 4.63 16.58 19.07
N GLU A 130 3.63 16.09 19.78
CA GLU A 130 3.22 16.62 21.08
C GLU A 130 4.31 16.47 22.14
N GLU A 131 4.97 15.32 22.20
CA GLU A 131 6.02 15.01 23.17
C GLU A 131 7.36 15.71 22.91
N THR A 132 7.53 16.25 21.70
CA THR A 132 8.74 16.97 21.27
C THR A 132 8.55 18.48 21.20
N ARG A 133 7.34 18.98 21.54
CA ARG A 133 7.09 20.41 21.78
C ARG A 133 7.64 20.86 23.13
#